data_AF-A0A535UYQ4-F1
#
_entry.id   AF-A0A535UYQ4-F1
#
_cell.length_a   1.000
_cell.length_b   1.000
_cell.length_c   1.000
_cell.angle_alpha   90.00
_cell.angle_beta   90.00
_cell.angle_gamma   90.00
#
_symmetry.space_group_name_H-M   'P 1'
#
loop_
_entity.id
_entity.type
_entity.pdbx_description
1 polymer ?
#
loop_
_entity_poly.entity_id
_entity_poly.type
_entity_poly.pdbx_seq_one_letter_code
_entity_poly.pdbx_strand_id
1 'polypeptide(L)'
;MLIVNDEHRIAAGIKSLSKRCSYCCKPLKEYPLIMNDDAGFAVFHAACAAALAADSIVDLYTFFHPPAPYHHLFVLDPIGEHAPGEGAHAINGS
;
A
#
# COMPACT_ATOMS: atom_id res chain seq x y z
N MET A 1 9.46 14.80 10.04
CA MET A 1 9.88 13.62 10.85
C MET A 1 11.07 13.95 11.75
N LEU A 2 10.98 13.68 13.05
CA LEU A 2 12.03 13.98 14.05
C LEU A 2 12.35 12.75 14.90
N ILE A 3 13.62 12.56 15.30
CA ILE A 3 13.99 11.59 16.33
C ILE A 3 13.37 12.03 17.66
N VAL A 4 12.64 11.13 18.32
CA VAL A 4 11.85 11.46 19.51
C VAL A 4 12.75 11.50 20.74
N ASN A 5 12.82 12.67 21.39
CA ASN A 5 13.31 12.84 22.75
C ASN A 5 12.13 12.85 23.73
N ASP A 6 12.41 12.89 25.05
CA ASP A 6 11.36 12.87 26.06
C ASP A 6 10.39 14.07 25.95
N GLU A 7 10.85 15.24 25.51
CA GLU A 7 10.00 16.42 25.32
C GLU A 7 9.02 16.25 24.14
N HIS A 8 9.50 15.75 23.01
CA HIS A 8 8.67 15.40 21.85
C HIS A 8 7.65 14.32 22.21
N ARG A 9 8.02 13.35 23.06
CA ARG A 9 7.08 12.31 23.54
C ARG A 9 5.92 12.93 24.33
N ILE A 10 6.22 13.89 25.21
CA ILE A 10 5.21 14.60 26.00
C ILE A 10 4.31 15.44 25.09
N ALA A 11 4.88 16.17 24.14
CA ALA A 11 4.14 16.99 23.18
C ALA A 11 3.17 16.15 22.32
N ALA A 12 3.56 14.93 21.93
CA ALA A 12 2.71 13.98 21.22
C ALA A 12 1.63 13.31 22.10
N GLY A 13 1.49 13.73 23.37
CA GLY A 13 0.53 13.15 24.31
C GLY A 13 0.83 11.70 24.69
N ILE A 14 2.06 11.22 24.45
CA ILE A 14 2.45 9.84 24.75
C ILE A 14 2.90 9.77 26.21
N LYS A 15 1.93 9.51 27.08
CA LYS A 15 2.13 9.36 28.53
C LYS A 15 2.85 8.06 28.92
N SER A 16 2.93 7.09 28.01
CA SER A 16 3.60 5.80 28.25
C SER A 16 4.17 5.20 26.98
N LEU A 17 5.40 4.66 27.07
CA LEU A 17 6.04 3.85 26.03
C LEU A 17 5.38 2.46 25.86
N SER A 18 4.43 2.10 26.73
CA SER A 18 3.56 0.94 26.50
C SER A 18 2.52 1.16 25.40
N LYS A 19 2.30 2.42 24.96
CA LYS A 19 1.50 2.72 23.78
C LYS A 19 2.08 1.98 22.57
N ARG A 20 1.21 1.47 21.71
CA ARG A 20 1.61 0.67 20.55
C ARG A 20 1.82 1.57 19.33
N CYS A 21 2.86 1.28 18.56
CA CYS A 21 3.06 1.80 17.21
C CYS A 21 1.84 1.40 16.35
N SER A 22 1.26 2.34 15.62
CA SER A 22 0.08 2.08 14.77
C SER A 22 0.39 1.19 13.56
N TYR A 23 1.65 1.13 13.14
CA TYR A 23 2.07 0.31 12.01
C TYR A 23 2.29 -1.16 12.39
N CYS A 24 3.15 -1.43 13.38
CA CYS A 24 3.53 -2.80 13.74
C CYS A 24 2.84 -3.35 14.99
N CYS A 25 1.97 -2.57 15.65
CA CYS A 25 1.27 -2.93 16.88
C CYS A 25 2.17 -3.29 18.08
N LYS A 26 3.49 -3.13 17.97
CA LYS A 26 4.44 -3.33 19.08
C LYS A 26 4.53 -2.09 19.98
N PRO A 27 4.87 -2.24 21.27
CA PRO A 27 5.03 -1.11 22.18
C PRO A 27 6.17 -0.17 21.74
N LEU A 28 6.00 1.13 21.89
CA LEU A 28 6.97 2.18 21.54
C LEU A 28 8.22 2.22 22.44
N LYS A 29 8.37 1.28 23.37
CA LYS A 29 9.58 1.17 24.21
C LYS A 29 10.82 0.72 23.42
N GLU A 30 10.63 0.24 22.19
CA GLU A 30 11.71 -0.17 21.30
C GLU A 30 12.26 1.07 20.58
N TYR A 31 13.51 1.46 20.87
CA TYR A 31 14.19 2.56 20.15
C TYR A 31 14.81 2.06 18.83
N PRO A 32 15.02 2.93 17.83
CA PRO A 32 14.72 4.36 17.80
C PRO A 32 13.29 4.69 17.33
N LEU A 33 12.77 5.83 17.80
CA LEU A 33 11.43 6.34 17.49
C LEU A 33 11.49 7.58 16.59
N ILE A 34 10.52 7.69 15.67
CA ILE A 34 10.31 8.84 14.80
C ILE A 34 8.91 9.41 15.03
N MET A 35 8.82 10.72 15.19
CA MET A 35 7.55 11.46 15.22
C MET A 35 7.30 12.11 13.86
N ASN A 36 6.09 11.90 13.34
CA ASN A 36 5.54 12.67 12.25
C ASN A 36 5.11 14.06 12.78
N ASP A 37 5.50 15.12 12.08
CA ASP A 37 5.23 16.53 12.37
C ASP A 37 3.86 17.02 11.86
N ASP A 38 3.07 16.15 11.22
CA ASP A 38 1.67 16.42 10.90
C ASP A 38 0.82 16.72 12.15
N ALA A 39 -0.36 17.32 11.95
CA ALA A 39 -1.27 17.80 13.00
C ALA A 39 -1.65 16.78 14.10
N GLY A 40 -1.35 15.49 13.89
CA GLY A 40 -1.59 14.41 14.86
C GLY A 40 -0.37 13.96 15.69
N PHE A 41 0.84 14.48 15.45
CA PHE A 41 2.08 14.10 16.15
C PHE A 41 2.27 12.58 16.32
N ALA A 42 2.02 11.82 15.26
CA ALA A 42 2.05 10.36 15.32
C ALA A 42 3.48 9.86 15.53
N VAL A 43 3.68 8.91 16.47
CA VAL A 43 5.00 8.33 16.77
C VAL A 43 5.07 6.87 16.35
N PHE A 44 6.16 6.53 15.68
CA PHE A 44 6.44 5.21 15.12
C PHE A 44 7.84 4.74 15.51
N HIS A 45 8.10 3.45 15.38
CA HIS A 45 9.49 2.98 15.27
C HIS A 45 10.11 3.51 13.99
N ALA A 46 11.41 3.82 14.01
CA ALA A 46 12.10 4.36 12.84
C ALA A 46 11.97 3.45 11.61
N ALA A 47 12.10 2.13 11.79
CA ALA A 47 11.90 1.16 10.71
C ALA A 47 10.47 1.17 10.16
N CYS A 48 9.46 1.36 11.02
CA CYS A 48 8.07 1.48 10.61
C CYS A 48 7.79 2.78 9.85
N ALA A 49 8.37 3.90 10.30
CA ALA A 49 8.27 5.17 9.61
C ALA A 49 8.94 5.11 8.22
N ALA A 50 10.11 4.45 8.12
CA ALA A 50 10.80 4.26 6.84
C ALA A 50 9.99 3.38 5.87
N ALA A 51 9.37 2.30 6.37
CA ALA A 51 8.49 1.44 5.57
C ALA A 51 7.28 2.23 5.03
N LEU A 52 6.60 2.99 5.89
CA LEU A 52 5.46 3.83 5.48
C LEU A 52 5.86 4.89 4.44
N ALA A 53 7.03 5.50 4.61
CA ALA A 53 7.55 6.47 3.64
C ALA A 53 7.87 5.80 2.29
N ALA A 54 8.44 4.59 2.30
CA ALA A 54 8.70 3.83 1.09
C ALA A 54 7.41 3.47 0.35
N ASP A 55 6.40 2.95 1.06
CA ASP A 55 5.09 2.63 0.50
C ASP A 55 4.46 3.88 -0.15
N SER A 56 4.51 5.02 0.55
CA SER A 56 3.99 6.30 0.04
C SER A 56 4.71 6.76 -1.23
N ILE A 57 6.04 6.60 -1.30
CA ILE A 57 6.83 6.95 -2.49
C ILE A 57 6.47 6.05 -3.67
N VAL A 58 6.27 4.76 -3.44
CA VAL A 58 5.88 3.79 -4.48
C VAL A 58 4.49 4.12 -5.03
N ASP A 59 3.54 4.43 -4.16
CA ASP A 59 2.19 4.81 -4.56
C ASP A 59 2.18 6.10 -5.39
N LEU A 60 2.91 7.13 -4.93
CA LEU A 60 3.06 8.39 -5.67
C LEU A 60 3.76 8.18 -7.01
N TYR A 61 4.81 7.35 -7.05
CA TYR A 61 5.50 7.03 -8.30
C TYR A 61 4.53 6.38 -9.29
N THR A 62 3.77 5.38 -8.85
CA THR A 62 2.79 4.67 -9.67
C THR A 62 1.67 5.60 -10.15
N PHE A 63 1.26 6.56 -9.33
CA PHE A 63 0.28 7.57 -9.70
C PHE A 63 0.79 8.51 -10.81
N PHE A 64 2.01 9.02 -10.68
CA PHE A 64 2.60 9.94 -11.67
C PHE A 64 3.16 9.22 -12.91
N HIS A 65 3.52 7.95 -12.79
CA HIS A 65 4.05 7.10 -13.85
C HIS A 65 3.25 5.80 -13.91
N PRO A 66 1.97 5.87 -14.33
CA PRO A 66 1.16 4.67 -14.41
C PRO A 66 1.83 3.68 -15.36
N PRO A 67 1.82 2.38 -15.03
CA PRO A 67 2.30 1.36 -15.95
C PRO A 67 1.52 1.46 -17.27
N ALA A 68 2.18 1.10 -18.37
CA ALA A 68 1.51 1.01 -19.66
C ALA A 68 0.26 0.12 -19.51
N PRO A 69 -0.89 0.53 -20.09
CA PRO A 69 -2.06 -0.32 -20.08
C PRO A 69 -1.70 -1.68 -20.66
N TYR A 70 -2.21 -2.75 -20.06
CA TYR A 70 -2.04 -4.10 -20.60
C TYR A 70 -2.51 -4.12 -22.04
N HIS A 71 -1.73 -4.76 -22.93
CA HIS A 71 -2.21 -5.07 -24.26
C HIS A 71 -3.50 -5.88 -24.12
N HIS A 72 -4.55 -5.49 -24.84
CA HIS A 72 -5.81 -6.22 -24.86
C HIS A 72 -5.54 -7.64 -25.38
N LEU A 73 -5.39 -8.61 -24.46
CA LEU A 73 -5.11 -9.99 -24.83
C LEU A 73 -6.35 -10.68 -25.43
N PHE A 74 -7.55 -10.22 -25.06
CA PHE A 74 -8.82 -10.68 -25.61
C PHE A 74 -9.82 -9.51 -25.63
N VAL A 75 -10.26 -9.13 -26.83
CA VAL A 75 -11.53 -8.39 -26.98
C VAL A 75 -12.61 -9.47 -26.97
N LEU A 76 -13.56 -9.38 -26.04
CA LEU A 76 -14.79 -10.14 -26.18
C LEU A 76 -15.50 -9.55 -27.40
N ASP A 77 -15.29 -10.16 -28.56
CA ASP A 77 -16.21 -9.96 -29.66
C ASP A 77 -17.59 -10.34 -29.12
N PRO A 78 -18.61 -9.47 -29.23
CA PRO A 78 -19.98 -9.90 -29.00
C PRO A 78 -20.29 -10.96 -30.06
N ILE A 79 -20.09 -12.25 -29.72
CA ILE A 79 -20.29 -13.34 -30.66
C ILE A 79 -21.77 -13.39 -31.03
N GLY A 80 -22.06 -13.10 -32.30
CA GLY A 80 -22.91 -13.94 -33.11
C GLY A 80 -24.37 -13.49 -33.29
N GLU A 81 -24.61 -12.60 -34.25
CA GLU A 81 -25.66 -12.91 -35.23
C GLU A 81 -25.11 -14.04 -36.12
N HIS A 82 -25.26 -15.28 -35.64
CA HIS A 82 -25.14 -16.47 -36.49
C HIS A 82 -26.22 -16.38 -37.57
N ALA A 83 -25.85 -16.02 -38.80
CA ALA A 83 -26.57 -16.50 -39.96
C ALA A 83 -26.41 -18.04 -40.04
N PRO A 84 -27.47 -18.81 -40.29
CA PRO A 84 -27.40 -20.26 -40.30
C PRO A 84 -26.71 -20.73 -41.58
N GLY A 85 -25.58 -21.44 -41.46
CA GLY A 85 -24.89 -22.01 -42.61
C GLY A 85 -23.68 -22.86 -42.23
N GLU A 86 -23.94 -24.16 -42.05
CA GLU A 86 -23.08 -25.30 -42.39
C GLU A 86 -21.65 -25.42 -41.80
N GLY A 87 -21.41 -26.55 -41.10
CA GLY A 87 -20.08 -27.17 -41.10
C GLY A 87 -19.64 -27.78 -39.78
N ALA A 88 -19.79 -29.09 -39.67
CA ALA A 88 -19.36 -29.93 -38.55
C ALA A 88 -17.85 -29.90 -38.27
N HIS A 89 -17.45 -29.88 -36.99
CA HIS A 89 -16.94 -31.06 -36.27
C HIS A 89 -16.29 -30.62 -34.94
N ALA A 90 -16.88 -31.02 -33.81
CA ALA A 90 -16.20 -30.98 -32.52
C ALA A 90 -15.36 -32.25 -32.37
N ILE A 91 -14.04 -32.11 -32.18
CA ILE A 91 -13.20 -33.15 -31.59
C ILE A 91 -12.79 -32.69 -30.19
N ASN A 92 -13.37 -33.34 -29.18
CA ASN A 92 -12.91 -33.24 -27.80
C ASN A 92 -11.64 -34.08 -27.65
N GLY A 93 -10.65 -33.59 -26.89
CA GLY A 93 -9.45 -34.36 -26.60
C GLY A 93 -8.69 -33.86 -25.38
N SER A 94 -8.98 -34.52 -24.24
CA SER A 94 -8.19 -34.80 -23.02
C SER A 94 -7.26 -33.74 -22.43
#